data_AF-A0A8J2IMH4-F1
#
_entry.id   AF-A0A8J2IMH4-F1
#
_cell.length_a   1.000
_cell.length_b   1.000
_cell.length_c   1.000
_cell.angle_alpha   90.00
_cell.angle_beta   90.00
_cell.angle_gamma   90.00
#
_symmetry.space_group_name_H-M   'P 1'
#
loop_
_entity.id
_entity.type
_entity.pdbx_description
1 polymer ?
#
loop_
_entity_poly.entity_id
_entity_poly.type
_entity_poly.pdbx_seq_one_letter_code
_entity_poly.pdbx_strand_id
1 'polypeptide(L)'
;MSEVGMWPLPNTQYDVRAASAAESLDRSDEKVFSNSKELFEIQVAEITSKGIEEDCLESDCQLEEHITTYHVASTHVARTEDGPVKKEQASFFLLEPAYGWSHLPITKAAAIKLFSTLRAFPELYQHVSAFSNKTFPRDEGFAGFDSHTTIGDDGIWTSFESCYLLKYIDRREGIKQGANPWAIRHALIYQKVDRNDSRTSHLLARLPTAVSKLLGEGLRNSDAESVFVQDWSHLHTTCFSSIKDNLRQFINYLDHEITDLASQ
;
A
#
# COMPACT_ATOMS: atom_id res chain seq x y z
N MET A 1 -16.73 21.78 12.42
CA MET A 1 -16.98 20.35 12.18
C MET A 1 -16.91 20.15 10.69
N SER A 2 -15.74 19.81 10.17
CA SER A 2 -15.56 19.45 8.76
C SER A 2 -16.24 18.10 8.52
N GLU A 3 -16.98 17.98 7.42
CA GLU A 3 -17.48 16.70 6.95
C GLU A 3 -16.31 15.73 6.79
N VAL A 4 -16.39 14.57 7.45
CA VAL A 4 -15.52 13.44 7.16
C VAL A 4 -15.71 13.12 5.69
N GLY A 5 -14.67 13.29 4.88
CA GLY A 5 -14.70 13.00 3.46
C GLY A 5 -15.25 11.60 3.23
N MET A 6 -16.40 11.52 2.56
CA MET A 6 -17.04 10.23 2.29
C MET A 6 -16.25 9.57 1.16
N TRP A 7 -15.53 8.49 1.49
CA TRP A 7 -14.89 7.63 0.52
C TRP A 7 -15.63 6.28 0.48
N PRO A 8 -16.02 5.80 -0.71
CA PRO A 8 -15.78 6.43 -2.01
C PRO A 8 -16.69 7.66 -2.28
N LEU A 9 -16.26 8.54 -3.19
CA LEU A 9 -16.94 9.80 -3.48
C LEU A 9 -18.32 9.55 -4.15
N PRO A 10 -19.43 10.07 -3.61
CA PRO A 10 -20.79 9.69 -4.01
C PRO A 10 -21.21 10.04 -5.45
N ASN A 11 -20.47 10.90 -6.15
CA ASN A 11 -20.80 11.38 -7.50
C ASN A 11 -19.81 10.91 -8.58
N THR A 12 -18.87 10.03 -8.25
CA THR A 12 -17.95 9.48 -9.24
C THR A 12 -18.65 8.33 -9.95
N GLN A 13 -18.60 8.30 -11.29
CA GLN A 13 -19.18 7.24 -12.08
C GLN A 13 -18.31 5.98 -11.92
N TYR A 14 -18.68 5.16 -10.95
CA TYR A 14 -17.97 3.93 -10.63
C TYR A 14 -18.40 2.78 -11.54
N ASP A 15 -17.47 1.90 -11.88
CA ASP A 15 -17.81 0.62 -12.48
C ASP A 15 -18.55 -0.27 -11.44
N VAL A 16 -19.06 -1.42 -11.89
CA VAL A 16 -19.79 -2.36 -11.02
C VAL A 16 -18.92 -2.85 -9.85
N ARG A 17 -17.60 -2.97 -10.04
CA ARG A 17 -16.64 -3.45 -9.03
C ARG A 17 -16.41 -2.38 -7.96
N ALA A 18 -16.26 -1.12 -8.35
CA ALA A 18 -16.14 -0.01 -7.43
C ALA A 18 -17.42 0.20 -6.58
N ALA A 19 -18.61 0.05 -7.17
CA ALA A 19 -19.87 0.08 -6.41
C ALA A 19 -19.96 -1.09 -5.40
N SER A 20 -19.56 -2.30 -5.81
CA SER A 20 -19.49 -3.45 -4.92
C SER A 20 -18.47 -3.26 -3.79
N ALA A 21 -17.34 -2.61 -4.07
CA ALA A 21 -16.31 -2.31 -3.07
C ALA A 21 -16.82 -1.31 -2.02
N ALA A 22 -17.53 -0.26 -2.46
CA ALA A 22 -18.19 0.71 -1.60
C ALA A 22 -19.20 0.05 -0.65
N GLU A 23 -20.10 -0.76 -1.21
CA GLU A 23 -21.11 -1.49 -0.44
C GLU A 23 -20.49 -2.47 0.56
N SER A 24 -19.38 -3.11 0.17
CA SER A 24 -18.64 -4.01 1.05
C SER A 24 -17.99 -3.25 2.22
N LEU A 25 -17.42 -2.07 1.99
CA LEU A 25 -16.85 -1.23 3.05
C LEU A 25 -17.92 -0.82 4.07
N ASP A 26 -19.11 -0.45 3.60
CA ASP A 26 -20.22 -0.04 4.45
C ASP A 26 -20.81 -1.19 5.25
N ARG A 27 -20.95 -2.36 4.62
CA ARG A 27 -21.48 -3.59 5.25
C ARG A 27 -20.46 -4.42 6.00
N SER A 28 -19.18 -4.06 5.96
CA SER A 28 -18.10 -4.85 6.52
C SER A 28 -18.28 -5.10 8.02
N ASP A 29 -18.86 -6.25 8.36
CA ASP A 29 -18.74 -6.91 9.66
C ASP A 29 -17.35 -7.52 9.87
N GLU A 30 -16.56 -7.61 8.79
CA GLU A 30 -15.19 -8.10 8.83
C GLU A 30 -14.28 -7.10 9.56
N LYS A 31 -13.55 -7.61 10.56
CA LYS A 31 -12.58 -6.84 11.35
C LYS A 31 -11.30 -6.61 10.53
N VAL A 32 -11.42 -5.86 9.43
CA VAL A 32 -10.29 -5.47 8.55
C VAL A 32 -9.41 -4.44 9.23
N PHE A 33 -10.02 -3.53 9.98
CA PHE A 33 -9.35 -2.40 10.63
C PHE A 33 -9.27 -2.63 12.14
N SER A 34 -8.23 -2.09 12.77
CA SER A 34 -8.11 -2.03 14.23
C SER A 34 -9.32 -1.30 14.84
N ASN A 35 -9.79 -1.78 15.98
CA ASN A 35 -10.67 -0.97 16.82
C ASN A 35 -9.89 0.13 17.56
N SER A 36 -10.58 1.10 18.15
CA SER A 36 -9.95 2.26 18.83
C SER A 36 -9.13 1.91 20.08
N LYS A 37 -9.11 0.65 20.52
CA LYS A 37 -8.35 0.15 21.67
C LYS A 37 -7.24 -0.82 21.24
N GLU A 38 -7.19 -1.19 19.97
CA GLU A 38 -6.15 -2.03 19.38
C GLU A 38 -5.00 -1.17 18.87
N LEU A 39 -3.91 -1.82 18.46
CA LEU A 39 -2.72 -1.13 17.96
C LEU A 39 -3.07 -0.30 16.71
N PHE A 40 -2.67 0.97 16.74
CA PHE A 40 -2.60 1.85 15.59
C PHE A 40 -1.12 2.13 15.33
N GLU A 41 -0.64 1.84 14.14
CA GLU A 41 0.74 2.10 13.74
C GLU A 41 0.82 2.23 12.22
N ILE A 42 1.28 3.38 11.75
CA ILE A 42 1.56 3.63 10.34
C ILE A 42 2.96 4.22 10.23
N GLN A 43 3.86 3.52 9.55
CA GLN A 43 5.15 4.09 9.20
C GLN A 43 4.97 4.94 7.95
N VAL A 44 5.43 6.19 8.01
CA VAL A 44 5.32 7.13 6.90
C VAL A 44 6.68 7.64 6.47
N ALA A 45 6.85 7.83 5.17
CA ALA A 45 8.00 8.51 4.61
C ALA A 45 7.54 9.50 3.54
N GLU A 46 7.97 10.75 3.67
CA GLU A 46 7.70 11.83 2.73
C GLU A 46 9.00 12.24 2.06
N ILE A 47 9.03 12.13 0.73
CA ILE A 47 10.10 12.64 -0.12
C ILE A 47 9.68 14.02 -0.61
N THR A 48 10.44 15.04 -0.19
CA THR A 48 10.23 16.42 -0.62
C THR A 48 11.56 17.01 -1.07
N SER A 49 11.54 18.18 -1.69
CA SER A 49 12.78 18.89 -2.06
C SER A 49 13.70 19.32 -0.92
N LYS A 50 13.28 19.11 0.34
CA LYS A 50 14.11 19.34 1.52
C LYS A 50 14.84 18.07 1.97
N GLY A 51 14.60 16.94 1.30
CA GLY A 51 15.03 15.61 1.69
C GLY A 51 13.86 14.74 2.15
N ILE A 52 14.22 13.69 2.88
CA ILE A 52 13.31 12.64 3.31
C ILE A 52 12.99 12.80 4.78
N GLU A 53 11.70 12.79 5.10
CA GLU A 53 11.16 12.85 6.45
C GLU A 53 10.45 11.53 6.74
N GLU A 54 10.96 10.77 7.70
CA GLU A 54 10.38 9.50 8.17
C GLU A 54 9.70 9.72 9.53
N ASP A 55 8.51 9.17 9.74
CA ASP A 55 7.79 9.24 11.01
C ASP A 55 7.00 7.93 11.29
N CYS A 56 6.64 7.72 12.55
CA CYS A 56 5.78 6.63 13.00
C CYS A 56 4.53 7.20 13.66
N LEU A 57 3.38 7.00 13.01
CA LEU A 57 2.09 7.52 13.46
C LEU A 57 1.40 6.46 14.34
N GLU A 58 1.17 6.80 15.60
CA GLU A 58 0.60 5.90 16.61
C GLU A 58 -0.87 6.23 16.93
N SER A 59 -1.48 7.20 16.24
CA SER A 59 -2.87 7.61 16.45
C SER A 59 -3.54 8.27 15.24
N ASP A 60 -4.87 8.23 15.21
CA ASP A 60 -5.72 8.97 14.25
C ASP A 60 -5.37 10.46 14.19
N CYS A 61 -5.04 11.08 15.32
CA CYS A 61 -4.69 12.51 15.41
C CYS A 61 -3.37 12.83 14.71
N GLN A 62 -2.34 11.98 14.90
CA GLN A 62 -1.05 12.15 14.23
C GLN A 62 -1.19 11.97 12.71
N LEU A 63 -2.01 11.01 12.27
CA LEU A 63 -2.32 10.87 10.84
C LEU A 63 -3.01 12.12 10.26
N GLU A 64 -3.95 12.71 11.00
CA GLU A 64 -4.61 13.93 10.57
C GLU A 64 -3.65 15.13 10.47
N GLU A 65 -2.75 15.28 11.43
CA GLU A 65 -1.70 16.30 11.41
C GLU A 65 -0.74 16.09 10.24
N HIS A 66 -0.31 14.84 10.00
CA HIS A 66 0.53 14.46 8.87
C HIS A 66 -0.12 14.79 7.53
N ILE A 67 -1.36 14.34 7.33
CA ILE A 67 -2.15 14.64 6.13
C ILE A 67 -2.31 16.14 5.93
N THR A 68 -2.58 16.90 6.99
CA THR A 68 -2.75 18.35 6.91
C THR A 68 -1.46 19.05 6.50
N THR A 69 -0.31 18.54 6.96
CA THR A 69 1.01 19.11 6.71
C THR A 69 1.48 18.83 5.28
N TYR A 70 1.34 17.59 4.80
CA TYR A 70 1.93 17.17 3.52
C TYR A 70 0.92 17.03 2.38
N HIS A 71 -0.36 16.81 2.64
CA HIS A 71 -1.35 16.43 1.61
C HIS A 71 -2.48 17.44 1.38
N VAL A 72 -2.57 18.50 2.19
CA VAL A 72 -3.44 19.63 1.87
C VAL A 72 -2.75 20.51 0.85
N ALA A 73 -3.47 20.84 -0.24
CA ALA A 73 -2.95 21.68 -1.32
C ALA A 73 -2.37 22.97 -0.74
N SER A 74 -1.04 23.13 -0.83
CA SER A 74 -0.41 24.42 -0.56
C SER A 74 -0.94 25.43 -1.57
N THR A 75 -1.83 26.31 -1.12
CA THR A 75 -2.38 27.44 -1.87
C THR A 75 -1.32 28.49 -2.25
N HIS A 76 -0.05 28.27 -1.91
CA HIS A 76 1.05 29.17 -2.20
C HIS A 76 2.05 28.55 -3.18
N VAL A 77 1.71 28.60 -4.46
CA VAL A 77 2.74 28.52 -5.51
C VAL A 77 3.46 29.86 -5.52
N ALA A 78 4.69 29.89 -4.98
CA ALA A 78 5.59 31.01 -5.16
C ALA A 78 5.89 31.15 -6.66
N ARG A 79 5.45 32.26 -7.26
CA ARG A 79 5.78 32.61 -8.64
C ARG A 79 7.24 33.07 -8.69
N THR A 80 8.13 32.22 -9.18
CA THR A 80 9.44 32.63 -9.70
C THR A 80 9.33 33.00 -11.17
N GLU A 81 10.20 33.90 -11.63
CA GLU A 81 10.18 34.50 -12.99
C GLU A 81 10.35 33.48 -14.14
N ASP A 82 10.66 32.22 -13.83
CA ASP A 82 10.84 31.11 -14.78
C ASP A 82 9.67 30.09 -14.78
N GLY A 83 8.53 30.47 -14.20
CA GLY A 83 7.37 29.58 -14.02
C GLY A 83 7.45 28.73 -12.74
N PRO A 84 6.35 28.07 -12.34
CA PRO A 84 6.35 27.22 -11.16
C PRO A 84 7.06 25.91 -11.48
N VAL A 85 8.27 25.72 -10.97
CA VAL A 85 8.88 24.39 -10.88
C VAL A 85 8.06 23.61 -9.86
N LYS A 86 7.08 22.83 -10.33
CA LYS A 86 6.39 21.87 -9.47
C LYS A 86 7.43 20.87 -9.00
N LYS A 87 7.73 20.89 -7.71
CA LYS A 87 8.66 19.95 -7.12
C LYS A 87 7.94 18.64 -6.94
N GLU A 88 8.52 17.60 -7.52
CA GLU A 88 8.08 16.22 -7.39
C GLU A 88 8.05 15.80 -5.91
N GLN A 89 6.97 15.12 -5.52
CA GLN A 89 6.76 14.65 -4.14
C GLN A 89 6.37 13.18 -4.17
N ALA A 90 6.88 12.39 -3.22
CA ALA A 90 6.43 11.02 -3.02
C ALA A 90 6.08 10.77 -1.56
N SER A 91 4.94 10.14 -1.33
CA SER A 91 4.49 9.77 0.01
C SER A 91 4.35 8.25 0.10
N PHE A 92 4.84 7.68 1.19
CA PHE A 92 4.75 6.25 1.48
C PHE A 92 4.01 6.06 2.80
N PHE A 93 2.95 5.26 2.77
CA PHE A 93 2.22 4.81 3.96
C PHE A 93 2.39 3.31 4.07
N LEU A 94 3.11 2.85 5.09
CA LEU A 94 3.38 1.45 5.34
C LEU A 94 2.58 0.97 6.56
N LEU A 95 1.73 -0.03 6.32
CA LEU A 95 0.91 -0.71 7.32
C LEU A 95 1.50 -2.10 7.58
N GLU A 96 1.95 -2.37 8.80
CA GLU A 96 2.54 -3.67 9.17
C GLU A 96 1.60 -4.47 10.09
N PRO A 97 0.63 -5.23 9.53
CA PRO A 97 -0.22 -6.11 10.32
C PRO A 97 0.62 -7.22 10.98
N ALA A 98 0.29 -7.55 12.24
CA ALA A 98 1.03 -8.53 13.04
C ALA A 98 1.15 -9.92 12.37
N TYR A 99 0.16 -10.34 11.60
CA TYR A 99 0.21 -11.55 10.77
C TYR A 99 -0.76 -11.45 9.59
N GLY A 100 -0.71 -12.43 8.68
CA GLY A 100 -1.40 -12.32 7.38
C GLY A 100 -2.91 -12.30 7.40
N TRP A 101 -3.49 -12.74 8.51
CA TRP A 101 -4.93 -12.71 8.76
C TRP A 101 -5.26 -11.83 9.96
N SER A 102 -4.39 -10.88 10.32
CA SER A 102 -4.74 -9.84 11.30
C SER A 102 -5.38 -8.66 10.59
N HIS A 103 -6.05 -7.82 11.37
CA HIS A 103 -6.45 -6.49 10.92
C HIS A 103 -5.23 -5.65 10.51
N LEU A 104 -5.46 -4.66 9.67
CA LEU A 104 -4.55 -3.56 9.42
C LEU A 104 -4.44 -2.69 10.68
N PRO A 105 -3.23 -2.21 11.04
CA PRO A 105 -2.97 -1.39 12.22
C PRO A 105 -3.43 0.07 12.06
N ILE A 106 -4.68 0.25 11.62
CA ILE A 106 -5.30 1.56 11.37
C ILE A 106 -6.80 1.44 11.66
N THR A 107 -7.42 2.48 12.22
CA THR A 107 -8.88 2.48 12.41
C THR A 107 -9.61 2.66 11.08
N LYS A 108 -10.88 2.22 11.00
CA LYS A 108 -11.72 2.44 9.80
C LYS A 108 -11.86 3.93 9.47
N ALA A 109 -12.00 4.79 10.48
CA ALA A 109 -12.13 6.24 10.29
C ALA A 109 -10.85 6.85 9.71
N ALA A 110 -9.68 6.47 10.25
CA ALA A 110 -8.38 6.88 9.74
C ALA A 110 -8.12 6.36 8.33
N ALA A 111 -8.49 5.11 8.03
CA ALA A 111 -8.38 4.53 6.69
C ALA A 111 -9.23 5.28 5.66
N ILE A 112 -10.50 5.56 5.98
CA ILE A 112 -11.38 6.36 5.11
C ILE A 112 -10.79 7.75 4.87
N LYS A 113 -10.27 8.40 5.92
CA LYS A 113 -9.60 9.70 5.80
C LYS A 113 -8.37 9.61 4.89
N LEU A 114 -7.51 8.61 5.08
CA LEU A 114 -6.34 8.37 4.23
C LEU A 114 -6.75 8.13 2.77
N PHE A 115 -7.69 7.24 2.50
CA PHE A 115 -8.14 6.93 1.13
C PHE A 115 -8.77 8.15 0.45
N SER A 116 -9.52 8.96 1.21
CA SER A 116 -10.07 10.24 0.75
C SER A 116 -8.97 11.22 0.36
N THR A 117 -7.97 11.39 1.23
CA THR A 117 -6.81 12.27 1.02
C THR A 117 -6.03 11.87 -0.22
N LEU A 118 -5.76 10.58 -0.38
CA LEU A 118 -5.07 10.03 -1.55
C LEU A 118 -5.95 10.06 -2.80
N ARG A 119 -7.25 10.40 -2.67
CA ARG A 119 -8.28 10.26 -3.71
C ARG A 119 -8.20 8.88 -4.37
N ALA A 120 -8.02 7.84 -3.57
CA ALA A 120 -7.84 6.50 -4.08
C ALA A 120 -9.10 6.02 -4.82
N PHE A 121 -8.93 5.29 -5.90
CA PHE A 121 -10.03 4.58 -6.55
C PHE A 121 -10.66 3.50 -5.63
N PRO A 122 -12.00 3.29 -5.67
CA PRO A 122 -12.69 2.43 -4.71
C PRO A 122 -12.30 0.96 -4.74
N GLU A 123 -11.83 0.46 -5.88
CA GLU A 123 -11.39 -0.92 -6.08
C GLU A 123 -10.27 -1.30 -5.10
N LEU A 124 -9.51 -0.31 -4.59
CA LEU A 124 -8.56 -0.50 -3.48
C LEU A 124 -9.17 -1.30 -2.33
N TYR A 125 -10.44 -1.07 -1.98
CA TYR A 125 -11.05 -1.74 -0.84
C TYR A 125 -11.14 -3.26 -1.02
N GLN A 126 -11.29 -3.76 -2.25
CA GLN A 126 -11.32 -5.20 -2.51
C GLN A 126 -9.99 -5.85 -2.09
N HIS A 127 -8.88 -5.17 -2.32
CA HIS A 127 -7.54 -5.64 -1.92
C HIS A 127 -7.29 -5.46 -0.42
N VAL A 128 -7.74 -4.34 0.17
CA VAL A 128 -7.68 -4.08 1.62
C VAL A 128 -8.47 -5.13 2.40
N SER A 129 -9.62 -5.57 1.89
CA SER A 129 -10.46 -6.60 2.54
C SER A 129 -9.76 -7.96 2.69
N ALA A 130 -8.64 -8.17 1.97
CA ALA A 130 -7.85 -9.37 2.15
C ALA A 130 -7.23 -9.50 3.55
N PHE A 131 -7.07 -8.38 4.27
CA PHE A 131 -6.45 -8.25 5.60
C PHE A 131 -7.50 -8.27 6.73
N SER A 132 -8.34 -9.31 6.76
CA SER A 132 -9.32 -9.52 7.82
C SER A 132 -9.02 -10.78 8.64
N ASN A 133 -9.59 -10.83 9.84
CA ASN A 133 -9.55 -12.05 10.66
C ASN A 133 -10.40 -13.15 10.03
N LYS A 134 -9.75 -14.02 9.26
CA LYS A 134 -10.39 -15.11 8.52
C LYS A 134 -10.41 -16.38 9.34
N THR A 135 -11.59 -16.95 9.51
CA THR A 135 -11.78 -18.23 10.22
C THR A 135 -11.62 -19.45 9.31
N PHE A 136 -11.42 -19.25 8.00
CA PHE A 136 -11.27 -20.32 7.03
C PHE A 136 -10.35 -19.91 5.87
N PRO A 137 -9.50 -20.81 5.33
CA PRO A 137 -8.66 -20.55 4.16
C PRO A 137 -9.47 -20.52 2.84
N ARG A 138 -10.66 -19.91 2.83
CA ARG A 138 -11.53 -19.79 1.63
C ARG A 138 -10.95 -18.88 0.54
N ASP A 139 -9.90 -18.15 0.88
CA ASP A 139 -9.55 -16.87 0.27
C ASP A 139 -8.15 -16.85 -0.34
N GLU A 140 -7.56 -18.02 -0.56
CA GLU A 140 -6.33 -18.14 -1.35
C GLU A 140 -6.54 -17.75 -2.83
N GLY A 141 -7.74 -17.31 -3.22
CA GLY A 141 -8.08 -16.82 -4.56
C GLY A 141 -8.04 -15.29 -4.75
N PHE A 142 -7.70 -14.49 -3.73
CA PHE A 142 -7.54 -13.03 -3.91
C PHE A 142 -6.29 -12.73 -4.76
N ALA A 143 -6.43 -12.91 -6.06
CA ALA A 143 -5.53 -12.46 -7.10
C ALA A 143 -6.32 -11.45 -7.92
N GLY A 144 -5.80 -10.23 -7.98
CA GLY A 144 -6.43 -9.15 -8.71
C GLY A 144 -5.40 -8.08 -8.96
N PHE A 145 -5.52 -7.44 -10.11
CA PHE A 145 -4.82 -6.23 -10.46
C PHE A 145 -5.89 -5.28 -10.97
N ASP A 146 -6.03 -4.15 -10.31
CA ASP A 146 -6.88 -3.08 -10.77
C ASP A 146 -6.01 -1.86 -11.04
N SER A 147 -6.29 -1.19 -12.16
CA SER A 147 -5.64 0.06 -12.49
C SER A 147 -6.63 1.03 -13.09
N HIS A 148 -6.38 2.31 -12.86
CA HIS A 148 -7.17 3.39 -13.41
C HIS A 148 -6.25 4.43 -14.04
N THR A 149 -6.56 4.85 -15.25
CA THR A 149 -5.82 5.91 -15.94
C THR A 149 -6.78 7.04 -16.25
N THR A 150 -6.48 8.23 -15.74
CA THR A 150 -7.23 9.44 -16.07
C THR A 150 -6.55 10.14 -17.23
N ILE A 151 -7.32 10.49 -18.25
CA ILE A 151 -6.85 11.23 -19.43
C ILE A 151 -7.43 12.64 -19.38
N GLY A 152 -6.57 13.65 -19.54
CA GLY A 152 -6.96 15.05 -19.61
C GLY A 152 -7.56 15.43 -20.97
N ASP A 153 -8.07 16.66 -21.06
CA ASP A 153 -8.71 17.17 -22.28
C ASP A 153 -7.75 17.24 -23.49
N ASP A 154 -6.45 17.27 -23.24
CA ASP A 154 -5.38 17.25 -24.24
C ASP A 154 -5.04 15.83 -24.75
N GLY A 155 -5.72 14.81 -24.24
CA GLY A 155 -5.47 13.40 -24.56
C GLY A 155 -4.23 12.82 -23.86
N ILE A 156 -3.59 13.58 -22.96
CA ILE A 156 -2.45 13.12 -22.18
C ILE A 156 -2.96 12.59 -20.84
N TRP A 157 -2.40 11.49 -20.36
CA TRP A 157 -2.76 10.98 -19.05
C TRP A 157 -2.33 11.96 -17.94
N THR A 158 -3.24 12.23 -17.02
CA THR A 158 -3.04 13.12 -15.87
C THR A 158 -2.78 12.35 -14.59
N SER A 159 -3.36 11.17 -14.44
CA SER A 159 -3.08 10.28 -13.31
C SER A 159 -3.11 8.81 -13.71
N PHE A 160 -2.35 8.01 -12.99
CA PHE A 160 -2.33 6.55 -13.09
C PHE A 160 -2.38 5.96 -11.68
N GLU A 161 -3.30 5.04 -11.46
CA GLU A 161 -3.47 4.30 -10.21
C GLU A 161 -3.33 2.81 -10.49
N SER A 162 -2.68 2.08 -9.58
CA SER A 162 -2.61 0.63 -9.62
C SER A 162 -2.71 0.03 -8.22
N CYS A 163 -3.40 -1.10 -8.10
CA CYS A 163 -3.50 -1.87 -6.87
C CYS A 163 -3.50 -3.37 -7.15
N TYR A 164 -2.74 -4.11 -6.33
CA TYR A 164 -2.72 -5.57 -6.38
C TYR A 164 -2.25 -6.17 -5.06
N LEU A 165 -2.59 -7.45 -4.89
CA LEU A 165 -2.03 -8.29 -3.84
C LEU A 165 -0.86 -9.11 -4.38
N LEU A 166 0.33 -8.87 -3.88
CA LEU A 166 1.51 -9.65 -4.20
C LEU A 166 1.62 -10.84 -3.25
N LYS A 167 1.41 -12.06 -3.76
CA LYS A 167 1.75 -13.27 -2.99
C LYS A 167 3.24 -13.53 -2.99
N TYR A 168 3.78 -13.83 -1.83
CA TYR A 168 5.20 -14.15 -1.66
C TYR A 168 5.40 -15.21 -0.59
N ILE A 169 6.57 -15.84 -0.63
CA ILE A 169 6.99 -16.81 0.37
C ILE A 169 8.07 -16.20 1.23
N ASP A 170 7.96 -16.43 2.53
CA ASP A 170 8.96 -15.98 3.48
C ASP A 170 9.19 -16.99 4.58
N ARG A 171 10.35 -16.91 5.22
CA ARG A 171 10.64 -17.73 6.38
C ARG A 171 9.81 -17.25 7.58
N ARG A 172 9.40 -18.21 8.40
CA ARG A 172 8.79 -17.95 9.70
C ARG A 172 9.90 -17.84 10.73
N GLU A 173 9.83 -16.81 11.55
CA GLU A 173 10.75 -16.63 12.67
C GLU A 173 10.35 -17.52 13.86
N GLY A 174 11.34 -17.97 14.65
CA GLY A 174 11.10 -18.69 15.90
C GLY A 174 10.48 -20.09 15.77
N ILE A 175 10.58 -20.74 14.60
CA ILE A 175 10.02 -22.07 14.36
C ILE A 175 10.77 -23.16 15.13
N LYS A 176 10.03 -24.09 15.75
CA LYS A 176 10.59 -25.29 16.38
C LYS A 176 11.27 -26.18 15.34
N GLN A 177 12.37 -26.81 15.73
CA GLN A 177 13.07 -27.77 14.87
C GLN A 177 12.12 -28.88 14.37
N GLY A 178 12.13 -29.12 13.06
CA GLY A 178 11.26 -30.11 12.39
C GLY A 178 9.89 -29.61 11.94
N ALA A 179 9.51 -28.36 12.21
CA ALA A 179 8.30 -27.76 11.64
C ALA A 179 8.59 -27.02 10.32
N ASN A 180 7.59 -26.92 9.44
CA ASN A 180 7.70 -26.22 8.16
C ASN A 180 8.16 -24.76 8.38
N PRO A 181 9.36 -24.37 7.89
CA PRO A 181 9.92 -23.06 8.14
C PRO A 181 9.33 -21.96 7.24
N TRP A 182 8.44 -22.30 6.30
CA TRP A 182 7.94 -21.38 5.28
C TRP A 182 6.51 -20.93 5.55
N ALA A 183 6.20 -19.69 5.19
CA ALA A 183 4.85 -19.14 5.15
C ALA A 183 4.59 -18.54 3.77
N ILE A 184 3.40 -18.83 3.24
CA ILE A 184 2.83 -18.07 2.12
C ILE A 184 2.16 -16.83 2.73
N ARG A 185 2.50 -15.67 2.17
CA ARG A 185 2.04 -14.35 2.61
C ARG A 185 1.50 -13.59 1.39
N HIS A 186 0.80 -12.50 1.65
CA HIS A 186 0.49 -11.49 0.64
C HIS A 186 0.89 -10.11 1.17
N ALA A 187 1.20 -9.21 0.24
CA ALA A 187 1.41 -7.78 0.48
C ALA A 187 0.40 -6.98 -0.34
N LEU A 188 -0.11 -5.89 0.22
CA LEU A 188 -0.90 -4.90 -0.54
C LEU A 188 0.08 -3.92 -1.18
N ILE A 189 -0.04 -3.74 -2.49
CA ILE A 189 0.70 -2.69 -3.20
C ILE A 189 -0.33 -1.80 -3.89
N TYR A 190 -0.43 -0.55 -3.42
CA TYR A 190 -1.15 0.52 -4.09
C TYR A 190 -0.19 1.65 -4.43
N GLN A 191 -0.29 2.15 -5.66
CA GLN A 191 0.43 3.33 -6.13
C GLN A 191 -0.53 4.22 -6.92
N LYS A 192 -0.45 5.53 -6.67
CA LYS A 192 -1.05 6.58 -7.49
C LYS A 192 0.02 7.56 -7.91
N VAL A 193 0.11 7.82 -9.21
CA VAL A 193 0.92 8.89 -9.80
C VAL A 193 -0.04 9.95 -10.31
N ASP A 194 0.08 11.17 -9.81
CA ASP A 194 -0.69 12.33 -10.22
C ASP A 194 0.24 13.41 -10.79
N ARG A 195 0.11 13.67 -12.09
CA ARG A 195 0.93 14.66 -12.79
C ARG A 195 0.44 16.09 -12.58
N ASN A 196 -0.84 16.26 -12.25
CA ASN A 196 -1.39 17.58 -11.96
C ASN A 196 -0.84 18.09 -10.63
N ASP A 197 -0.72 17.21 -9.64
CA ASP A 197 -0.17 17.56 -8.33
C ASP A 197 1.33 17.25 -8.20
N SER A 198 1.96 16.73 -9.27
CA SER A 198 3.37 16.27 -9.30
C SER A 198 3.70 15.37 -8.10
N ARG A 199 2.78 14.46 -7.80
CA ARG A 199 2.79 13.65 -6.59
C ARG A 199 2.62 12.18 -6.91
N THR A 200 3.45 11.36 -6.28
CA THR A 200 3.24 9.92 -6.22
C THR A 200 2.87 9.53 -4.78
N SER A 201 1.86 8.69 -4.61
CA SER A 201 1.41 8.21 -3.30
C SER A 201 1.35 6.70 -3.29
N HIS A 202 1.86 6.11 -2.21
CA HIS A 202 1.93 4.68 -2.04
C HIS A 202 1.24 4.27 -0.75
N LEU A 203 0.40 3.23 -0.82
CA LEU A 203 -0.15 2.55 0.33
C LEU A 203 0.29 1.10 0.26
N LEU A 204 1.10 0.70 1.22
CA LEU A 204 1.77 -0.58 1.24
C LEU A 204 1.36 -1.30 2.52
N ALA A 205 1.02 -2.57 2.43
CA ALA A 205 0.77 -3.37 3.62
C ALA A 205 1.56 -4.67 3.58
N ARG A 206 2.26 -4.97 4.68
CA ARG A 206 2.97 -6.22 4.91
C ARG A 206 3.97 -6.56 3.80
N LEU A 207 4.87 -5.63 3.51
CA LEU A 207 5.86 -5.83 2.45
C LEU A 207 6.80 -7.00 2.81
N PRO A 208 7.36 -7.69 1.80
CA PRO A 208 8.49 -8.58 2.06
C PRO A 208 9.64 -7.78 2.69
N THR A 209 10.29 -8.30 3.73
CA THR A 209 11.39 -7.62 4.43
C THR A 209 12.50 -7.15 3.50
N ALA A 210 12.79 -7.91 2.44
CA ALA A 210 13.75 -7.52 1.41
C ALA A 210 13.31 -6.26 0.65
N VAL A 211 12.01 -6.13 0.32
CA VAL A 211 11.46 -4.93 -0.31
C VAL A 211 11.54 -3.75 0.63
N SER A 212 11.10 -3.89 1.89
CA SER A 212 11.15 -2.78 2.86
C SER A 212 12.58 -2.25 3.05
N LYS A 213 13.58 -3.14 3.09
CA LYS A 213 15.00 -2.76 3.14
C LYS A 213 15.45 -2.04 1.87
N LEU A 214 15.15 -2.58 0.69
CA LEU A 214 15.51 -1.95 -0.58
C LEU A 214 14.85 -0.59 -0.76
N LEU A 215 13.60 -0.43 -0.32
CA LEU A 215 12.92 0.86 -0.30
C LEU A 215 13.60 1.82 0.67
N GLY A 216 13.90 1.40 1.90
CA GLY A 216 14.60 2.23 2.88
C GLY A 216 16.01 2.66 2.44
N GLU A 217 16.77 1.75 1.82
CA GLU A 217 18.08 2.05 1.23
C GLU A 217 17.95 2.96 0.01
N GLY A 218 16.97 2.68 -0.86
CA GLY A 218 16.64 3.49 -2.02
C GLY A 218 16.36 4.93 -1.60
N LEU A 219 15.43 5.13 -0.66
CA LEU A 219 15.10 6.42 -0.08
C LEU A 219 16.37 7.14 0.41
N ARG A 220 17.21 6.51 1.22
CA ARG A 220 18.39 7.17 1.82
C ARG A 220 19.48 7.62 0.83
N ASN A 221 19.45 7.17 -0.41
CA ASN A 221 20.39 7.61 -1.44
C ASN A 221 19.91 8.91 -2.10
N SER A 222 20.73 9.96 -2.12
CA SER A 222 20.35 11.33 -2.51
C SER A 222 19.81 11.51 -3.94
N ASP A 223 19.95 10.51 -4.81
CA ASP A 223 19.39 10.52 -6.17
C ASP A 223 17.95 9.96 -6.25
N ALA A 224 17.42 9.46 -5.14
CA ALA A 224 16.14 8.74 -5.09
C ALA A 224 14.90 9.62 -5.18
N GLU A 225 15.03 10.94 -4.95
CA GLU A 225 13.96 11.90 -5.25
C GLU A 225 13.47 11.75 -6.69
N SER A 226 14.36 11.38 -7.62
CA SER A 226 14.04 11.21 -9.02
C SER A 226 13.34 9.89 -9.33
N VAL A 227 13.83 8.75 -8.83
CA VAL A 227 13.43 7.45 -9.39
C VAL A 227 12.00 7.07 -9.03
N PHE A 228 11.57 7.28 -7.79
CA PHE A 228 10.20 6.92 -7.36
C PHE A 228 9.12 7.85 -7.90
N VAL A 229 9.48 9.07 -8.31
CA VAL A 229 8.54 10.02 -8.90
C VAL A 229 8.56 9.93 -10.44
N GLN A 230 9.73 9.69 -11.04
CA GLN A 230 9.90 9.65 -12.50
C GLN A 230 9.57 8.29 -13.10
N ASP A 231 9.79 7.20 -12.37
CA ASP A 231 9.53 5.84 -12.84
C ASP A 231 8.51 5.13 -11.93
N TRP A 232 7.25 5.20 -12.35
CA TRP A 232 6.15 4.51 -11.68
C TRP A 232 6.44 3.01 -11.52
N SER A 233 7.12 2.39 -12.49
CA SER A 233 7.38 0.95 -12.52
C SER A 233 8.45 0.49 -11.52
N HIS A 234 9.22 1.42 -10.96
CA HIS A 234 10.35 1.10 -10.09
C HIS A 234 9.95 0.34 -8.82
N LEU A 235 8.89 0.80 -8.15
CA LEU A 235 8.34 0.10 -6.97
C LEU A 235 7.94 -1.34 -7.33
N HIS A 236 7.17 -1.51 -8.41
CA HIS A 236 6.67 -2.81 -8.83
C HIS A 236 7.80 -3.77 -9.20
N THR A 237 8.79 -3.27 -9.95
CA THR A 237 9.97 -4.05 -10.34
C THR A 237 10.75 -4.50 -9.11
N THR A 238 10.91 -3.64 -8.10
CA THR A 238 11.54 -3.97 -6.83
C THR A 238 10.76 -5.05 -6.09
N CYS A 239 9.43 -4.91 -5.99
CA CYS A 239 8.56 -5.89 -5.38
C CYS A 239 8.67 -7.27 -6.05
N PHE A 240 8.53 -7.36 -7.38
CA PHE A 240 8.58 -8.62 -8.11
C PHE A 240 9.98 -9.27 -8.12
N SER A 241 11.04 -8.47 -8.12
CA SER A 241 12.41 -8.99 -8.11
C SER A 241 12.75 -9.64 -6.77
N SER A 242 12.18 -9.14 -5.66
CA SER A 242 12.47 -9.61 -4.31
C SER A 242 11.96 -11.02 -3.98
N ILE A 243 10.92 -11.50 -4.67
CA ILE A 243 10.21 -12.74 -4.29
C ILE A 243 10.84 -14.01 -4.85
N LYS A 244 11.73 -13.87 -5.84
CA LYS A 244 12.25 -15.00 -6.64
C LYS A 244 13.02 -16.02 -5.82
N ASP A 245 13.90 -15.56 -4.93
CA ASP A 245 14.82 -16.47 -4.23
C ASP A 245 14.13 -17.34 -3.20
N ASN A 246 13.20 -16.78 -2.42
CA ASN A 246 12.43 -17.54 -1.44
C ASN A 246 11.50 -18.56 -2.11
N LEU A 247 10.87 -18.20 -3.24
CA LEU A 247 10.03 -19.13 -4.00
C LEU A 247 10.84 -20.35 -4.46
N ARG A 248 12.04 -20.13 -5.03
CA ARG A 248 12.92 -21.22 -5.46
C ARG A 248 13.33 -22.11 -4.29
N GLN A 249 13.74 -21.52 -3.17
CA GLN A 249 14.11 -22.29 -1.99
C GLN A 249 12.95 -23.11 -1.42
N PHE A 250 11.74 -22.56 -1.44
CA PHE A 250 10.53 -23.25 -1.01
C PHE A 250 10.16 -24.42 -1.91
N ILE A 251 10.26 -24.27 -3.23
CA ILE A 251 10.04 -25.38 -4.19
C ILE A 251 11.03 -26.51 -3.91
N ASN A 252 12.31 -26.19 -3.76
CA ASN A 252 13.34 -27.19 -3.43
C ASN A 252 13.06 -27.88 -2.08
N TYR A 253 12.57 -27.14 -1.09
CA TYR A 253 12.16 -27.70 0.20
C TYR A 253 10.99 -28.69 0.04
N LEU A 254 9.95 -28.31 -0.70
CA LEU A 254 8.81 -29.20 -0.95
C LEU A 254 9.22 -30.46 -1.72
N ASP A 255 10.11 -30.34 -2.70
CA ASP A 255 10.61 -31.48 -3.48
C ASP A 255 11.37 -32.49 -2.59
N HIS A 256 12.16 -31.98 -1.63
CA HIS A 256 12.83 -32.82 -0.65
C HIS A 256 11.84 -33.52 0.30
N GLU A 257 10.86 -32.79 0.84
CA GLU A 257 9.83 -33.36 1.73
C GLU A 257 9.01 -34.45 1.01
N ILE A 258 8.67 -34.24 -0.26
CA ILE A 258 7.96 -35.24 -1.07
C ILE A 258 8.83 -36.48 -1.29
N THR A 259 10.12 -36.29 -1.59
CA THR A 259 11.07 -37.40 -1.79
C THR A 259 11.22 -38.23 -0.52
N ASP A 260 11.35 -37.58 0.62
CA ASP A 260 11.48 -38.24 1.92
C ASP A 260 10.21 -39.03 2.27
N LEU A 261 9.03 -38.46 2.04
CA LEU A 261 7.74 -39.14 2.23
C LEU A 261 7.57 -40.35 1.30
N ALA A 262 8.02 -40.26 0.05
CA ALA A 262 7.92 -41.35 -0.92
C ALA A 262 8.91 -42.50 -0.65
N SER A 263 9.92 -42.26 0.19
CA SER A 263 10.94 -43.24 0.58
C SER A 263 10.60 -44.04 1.85
N GLN A 264 9.49 -43.70 2.52
CA GLN A 264 8.93 -44.39 3.68
C GLN A 264 7.89 -45.44 3.27
#